data_AF-A0A429IX57-F1
#
_entry.id   AF-A0A429IX57-F1
#
_cell.length_a   1.000
_cell.length_b   1.000
_cell.length_c   1.000
_cell.angle_alpha   90.00
_cell.angle_beta   90.00
_cell.angle_gamma   90.00
#
_symmetry.space_group_name_H-M   'P 1'
#
loop_
_entity.id
_entity.type
_entity.pdbx_description
1 polymer ?
#
loop_
_entity_poly.entity_id
_entity_poly.type
_entity_poly.pdbx_seq_one_letter_code
_entity_poly.pdbx_strand_id
1 'polypeptide(L)'
;PQRPGPEDLTARAARLSAQRARLEQEEAALQADVERLNHAARRAPGAAPRPARTTAVPELDISAEDLTLTEAGRIRRAYKITEAALPRLVLEAAADSLDAPAIARDLAVTPSYVYRILRERVRYTWRADVRDGGAWTVRGSGQDVVERALGSETRLAERLLTETGADRVLLWEGARTTDDRAVIEMIGPGAA
;
A
#
# COMPACT_ATOMS: atom_id res chain seq x y z
N PRO A 1 -44.36 -34.40 6.21
CA PRO A 1 -43.18 -33.62 6.64
C PRO A 1 -43.15 -33.43 8.18
N GLN A 2 -42.37 -34.25 8.88
CA GLN A 2 -42.22 -34.14 10.34
C GLN A 2 -41.29 -32.96 10.68
N ARG A 3 -41.72 -32.11 11.61
CA ARG A 3 -40.90 -31.00 12.12
C ARG A 3 -39.80 -31.57 13.04
N PRO A 4 -38.52 -31.15 12.90
CA PRO A 4 -37.46 -31.62 13.77
C PRO A 4 -37.75 -31.22 15.22
N GLY A 5 -37.50 -32.15 16.16
CA GLY A 5 -37.76 -31.96 17.57
C GLY A 5 -36.80 -30.94 18.21
N PRO A 6 -37.13 -30.41 19.41
CA PRO A 6 -36.34 -29.40 20.10
C PRO A 6 -34.88 -29.83 20.38
N GLU A 7 -34.62 -31.14 20.53
CA GLU A 7 -33.29 -31.72 20.74
C GLU A 7 -32.38 -31.62 19.48
N ASP A 8 -32.95 -31.73 18.27
CA ASP A 8 -32.19 -31.59 17.02
C ASP A 8 -31.75 -30.13 16.78
N LEU A 9 -32.56 -29.17 17.23
CA LEU A 9 -32.24 -27.75 17.13
C LEU A 9 -31.13 -27.35 18.10
N THR A 10 -31.10 -27.92 19.30
CA THR A 10 -30.03 -27.67 20.28
C THR A 10 -28.71 -28.27 19.81
N ALA A 11 -28.72 -29.50 19.29
CA ALA A 11 -27.52 -30.13 18.73
C ALA A 11 -26.98 -29.35 17.51
N ARG A 12 -27.85 -28.79 16.68
CA ARG A 12 -27.46 -27.94 15.55
C ARG A 12 -26.88 -26.60 16.00
N ALA A 13 -27.46 -25.97 17.02
CA ALA A 13 -26.93 -24.73 17.60
C ALA A 13 -25.55 -24.93 18.25
N ALA A 14 -25.34 -26.07 18.92
CA ALA A 14 -24.05 -26.43 19.50
C ALA A 14 -22.97 -26.62 18.43
N ARG A 15 -23.29 -27.25 17.29
CA ARG A 15 -22.36 -27.39 16.17
C ARG A 15 -22.00 -26.05 15.52
N LEU A 16 -22.99 -25.19 15.31
CA LEU A 16 -22.77 -23.87 14.72
C LEU A 16 -21.96 -22.94 15.63
N SER A 17 -22.19 -22.99 16.94
CA SER A 17 -21.39 -22.23 17.91
C SER A 17 -19.94 -22.74 17.99
N ALA A 18 -19.72 -24.06 17.97
CA ALA A 18 -18.38 -24.63 17.90
C ALA A 18 -17.64 -24.27 16.60
N GLN A 19 -18.35 -24.25 15.46
CA GLN A 19 -17.79 -23.83 14.18
C GLN A 19 -17.41 -22.35 14.19
N ARG A 20 -18.26 -21.50 14.77
CA ARG A 20 -18.00 -20.07 14.91
C ARG A 20 -16.81 -19.78 15.82
N ALA A 21 -16.71 -20.47 16.96
CA ALA A 21 -15.58 -20.33 17.87
C ALA A 21 -14.24 -20.74 17.20
N ARG A 22 -14.26 -21.75 16.33
CA ARG A 22 -13.08 -22.16 15.56
C ARG A 22 -12.67 -21.09 14.53
N LEU A 23 -13.63 -20.47 13.85
CA LEU A 23 -13.36 -19.37 12.91
C LEU A 23 -12.81 -18.13 13.62
N GLU A 24 -13.39 -17.77 14.77
CA GLU A 24 -12.91 -16.64 15.58
C GLU A 24 -11.47 -16.88 16.09
N GLN A 25 -11.12 -18.11 16.45
CA GLN A 25 -9.73 -18.48 16.79
C GLN A 25 -8.78 -18.38 15.59
N GLU A 26 -9.21 -18.78 14.41
CA GLU A 26 -8.42 -18.69 13.19
C GLU A 26 -8.19 -17.23 12.76
N GLU A 27 -9.23 -16.39 12.85
CA GLU A 27 -9.12 -14.95 12.60
C GLU A 27 -8.17 -14.27 13.61
N ALA A 28 -8.26 -14.61 14.89
CA ALA A 28 -7.34 -14.11 15.91
C ALA A 28 -5.88 -14.52 15.64
N ALA A 29 -5.65 -15.76 15.19
CA ALA A 29 -4.32 -16.24 14.84
C ALA A 29 -3.74 -15.49 13.62
N LEU A 30 -4.56 -15.25 12.60
CA LEU A 30 -4.16 -14.49 11.41
C LEU A 30 -3.87 -13.02 11.75
N GLN A 31 -4.70 -12.41 12.59
CA GLN A 31 -4.51 -11.04 13.05
C GLN A 31 -3.19 -10.89 13.84
N ALA A 32 -2.90 -11.84 14.73
CA ALA A 32 -1.63 -11.87 15.47
C ALA A 32 -0.41 -12.02 14.55
N ASP A 33 -0.54 -12.77 13.45
CA ASP A 33 0.54 -12.95 12.48
C ASP A 33 0.80 -11.69 11.65
N VAL A 34 -0.27 -11.00 11.23
CA VAL A 34 -0.19 -9.68 10.57
C VAL A 34 0.49 -8.66 11.50
N GLU A 35 0.12 -8.64 12.79
CA GLU A 35 0.74 -7.75 13.77
C GLU A 35 2.22 -8.08 13.99
N ARG A 36 2.61 -9.35 14.03
CA ARG A 36 4.02 -9.75 14.09
C ARG A 36 4.81 -9.30 12.86
N LEU A 37 4.27 -9.46 11.66
CA LEU A 37 4.90 -9.01 10.42
C LEU A 37 5.06 -7.48 10.39
N ASN A 38 4.02 -6.74 10.80
CA ASN A 38 4.07 -5.28 10.91
C ASN A 38 5.09 -4.81 11.96
N HIS A 39 5.19 -5.48 13.12
CA HIS A 39 6.18 -5.17 14.13
C HIS A 39 7.61 -5.52 13.70
N ALA A 40 7.82 -6.60 12.94
CA ALA A 40 9.11 -6.96 12.36
C ALA A 40 9.57 -5.91 11.34
N ALA A 41 8.67 -5.43 10.47
CA ALA A 41 8.94 -4.37 9.52
C ALA A 41 9.32 -3.04 10.20
N ARG A 42 8.71 -2.73 11.36
CA ARG A 42 9.01 -1.51 12.14
C ARG A 42 10.28 -1.59 12.99
N ARG A 43 10.80 -2.79 13.27
CA ARG A 43 11.96 -3.00 14.16
C ARG A 43 13.31 -3.06 13.45
N ALA A 44 13.40 -3.01 12.12
CA ALA A 44 14.68 -3.02 11.42
C ALA A 44 15.27 -1.60 11.34
N PRO A 45 16.29 -1.23 12.15
CA PRO A 45 16.95 0.05 12.02
C PRO A 45 18.14 -0.12 11.07
N GLY A 46 18.15 0.61 9.95
CA GLY A 46 19.37 0.82 9.18
C GLY A 46 19.88 -0.36 8.33
N ALA A 47 19.01 -1.23 7.82
CA ALA A 47 19.41 -2.10 6.71
C ALA A 47 19.51 -1.26 5.43
N ALA A 48 20.73 -0.90 5.03
CA ALA A 48 21.05 -0.42 3.68
C ALA A 48 20.35 -1.32 2.64
N PRO A 49 19.94 -0.79 1.46
CA PRO A 49 19.19 -1.55 0.47
C PRO A 49 19.96 -2.81 0.14
N ARG A 50 19.38 -3.95 0.53
CA ARG A 50 19.94 -5.26 0.23
C ARG A 50 19.88 -5.38 -1.29
N PRO A 51 21.01 -5.54 -2.00
CA PRO A 51 20.97 -5.70 -3.44
C PRO A 51 20.06 -6.90 -3.73
N ALA A 52 19.13 -6.71 -4.67
CA ALA A 52 18.21 -7.74 -5.14
C ALA A 52 19.05 -8.89 -5.71
N ARG A 53 19.43 -9.84 -4.84
CA ARG A 53 19.81 -11.16 -5.28
C ARG A 53 18.52 -11.72 -5.86
N THR A 54 18.53 -12.00 -7.16
CA THR A 54 17.56 -12.86 -7.84
C THR A 54 17.59 -14.25 -7.19
N THR A 55 17.04 -14.37 -5.99
CA THR A 55 16.62 -15.65 -5.45
C THR A 55 15.37 -15.99 -6.23
N ALA A 56 15.45 -17.05 -7.04
CA ALA A 56 14.28 -17.60 -7.73
C ALA A 56 13.12 -17.66 -6.73
N VAL A 57 12.01 -17.00 -7.08
CA VAL A 57 10.79 -17.08 -6.26
C VAL A 57 10.41 -18.56 -6.22
N PRO A 58 10.31 -19.19 -5.03
CA PRO A 58 9.89 -20.57 -4.96
C PRO A 58 8.50 -20.68 -5.59
N GLU A 59 8.39 -21.52 -6.60
CA GLU A 59 7.10 -21.82 -7.20
C GLU A 59 6.21 -22.46 -6.14
N LEU A 60 4.96 -22.01 -6.04
CA LEU A 60 4.00 -22.64 -5.16
C LEU A 60 3.68 -24.01 -5.75
N ASP A 61 4.25 -25.07 -5.16
CA ASP A 61 3.97 -26.46 -5.52
C ASP A 61 2.59 -26.87 -4.98
N ILE A 62 1.55 -26.37 -5.64
CA ILE A 62 0.14 -26.65 -5.31
C ILE A 62 -0.53 -27.17 -6.58
N SER A 63 -0.87 -28.46 -6.60
CA SER A 63 -1.68 -29.05 -7.68
C SER A 63 -3.10 -28.47 -7.64
N ALA A 64 -3.63 -28.12 -8.81
CA ALA A 64 -5.01 -27.65 -8.94
C ALA A 64 -6.04 -28.70 -8.50
N GLU A 65 -5.69 -29.98 -8.60
CA GLU A 65 -6.55 -31.13 -8.25
C GLU A 65 -6.65 -31.33 -6.74
N ASP A 66 -5.65 -30.88 -5.98
CA ASP A 66 -5.57 -31.01 -4.52
C ASP A 66 -6.04 -29.74 -3.79
N LEU A 67 -6.43 -28.69 -4.52
CA LEU A 67 -6.76 -27.40 -3.94
C LEU A 67 -8.12 -27.45 -3.21
N THR A 68 -8.09 -27.35 -1.89
CA THR A 68 -9.32 -27.24 -1.10
C THR A 68 -9.96 -25.86 -1.26
N LEU A 69 -11.28 -25.77 -1.05
CA LEU A 69 -12.01 -24.48 -1.10
C LEU A 69 -11.42 -23.44 -0.14
N THR A 70 -10.97 -23.87 1.04
CA THR A 70 -10.37 -22.98 2.06
C THR A 70 -9.03 -22.41 1.56
N GLU A 71 -8.18 -23.25 0.99
CA GLU A 71 -6.89 -22.84 0.41
C GLU A 71 -7.08 -21.92 -0.78
N ALA A 72 -8.01 -22.26 -1.69
CA ALA A 72 -8.38 -21.39 -2.81
C ALA A 72 -8.84 -20.01 -2.31
N GLY A 73 -9.67 -19.97 -1.27
CA GLY A 73 -10.12 -18.73 -0.63
C GLY A 73 -8.97 -17.92 -0.04
N ARG A 74 -8.01 -18.56 0.64
CA ARG A 74 -6.82 -17.91 1.19
C ARG A 74 -5.94 -17.32 0.08
N ILE A 75 -5.63 -18.09 -0.95
CA ILE A 75 -4.83 -17.65 -2.11
C ILE A 75 -5.52 -16.48 -2.81
N ARG A 76 -6.85 -16.55 -3.01
CA ARG A 76 -7.61 -15.49 -3.67
C ARG A 76 -7.56 -14.17 -2.89
N ARG A 77 -7.69 -14.20 -1.57
CA ARG A 77 -7.59 -12.99 -0.73
C ARG A 77 -6.17 -12.43 -0.74
N ALA A 78 -5.16 -13.28 -0.64
CA ALA A 78 -3.76 -12.86 -0.75
C ALA A 78 -3.48 -12.19 -2.11
N TYR A 79 -3.92 -12.80 -3.21
CA TYR A 79 -3.83 -12.21 -4.55
C TYR A 79 -4.50 -10.85 -4.61
N LYS A 80 -5.70 -10.68 -4.02
CA LYS A 80 -6.40 -9.39 -4.02
C LYS A 80 -5.65 -8.29 -3.29
N ILE A 81 -4.99 -8.62 -2.18
CA ILE A 81 -4.11 -7.69 -1.47
C ILE A 81 -2.93 -7.30 -2.35
N THR A 82 -2.27 -8.29 -2.98
CA THR A 82 -1.14 -8.04 -3.88
C THR A 82 -1.54 -7.22 -5.10
N GLU A 83 -2.70 -7.50 -5.71
CA GLU A 83 -3.23 -6.78 -6.88
C GLU A 83 -3.40 -5.28 -6.58
N ALA A 84 -3.88 -4.92 -5.39
CA ALA A 84 -3.99 -3.53 -4.96
C ALA A 84 -2.61 -2.87 -4.73
N ALA A 85 -1.60 -3.65 -4.35
CA ALA A 85 -0.24 -3.17 -4.10
C ALA A 85 0.64 -3.10 -5.36
N LEU A 86 0.25 -3.73 -6.47
CA LEU A 86 1.06 -3.85 -7.70
C LEU A 86 1.65 -2.52 -8.19
N PRO A 87 0.89 -1.40 -8.29
CA PRO A 87 1.48 -0.14 -8.75
C PRO A 87 2.65 0.32 -7.87
N ARG A 88 2.50 0.26 -6.53
CA ARG A 88 3.57 0.62 -5.59
C ARG A 88 4.77 -0.31 -5.75
N LEU A 89 4.55 -1.62 -5.80
CA LEU A 89 5.62 -2.61 -5.93
C LEU A 89 6.42 -2.44 -7.23
N VAL A 90 5.75 -2.08 -8.34
CA VAL A 90 6.41 -1.76 -9.61
C VAL A 90 7.32 -0.54 -9.46
N LEU A 91 6.85 0.52 -8.80
CA LEU A 91 7.65 1.75 -8.59
C LEU A 91 8.83 1.53 -7.65
N GLU A 92 8.66 0.70 -6.61
CA GLU A 92 9.74 0.30 -5.70
C GLU A 92 10.82 -0.51 -6.43
N ALA A 93 10.43 -1.54 -7.18
CA ALA A 93 11.38 -2.34 -7.94
C ALA A 93 12.11 -1.52 -9.02
N ALA A 94 11.43 -0.57 -9.66
CA ALA A 94 12.07 0.35 -10.59
C ALA A 94 13.04 1.32 -9.89
N ALA A 95 12.74 1.77 -8.67
CA ALA A 95 13.66 2.56 -7.86
C ALA A 95 14.91 1.74 -7.47
N ASP A 96 14.77 0.43 -7.29
CA ASP A 96 15.86 -0.53 -7.12
C ASP A 96 16.57 -0.89 -8.44
N SER A 97 16.28 -0.18 -9.53
CA SER A 97 16.90 -0.34 -10.86
C SER A 97 16.62 -1.68 -11.55
N LEU A 98 15.53 -2.38 -11.19
CA LEU A 98 15.07 -3.53 -11.98
C LEU A 98 14.46 -3.04 -13.30
N ASP A 99 14.72 -3.78 -14.37
CA ASP A 99 14.10 -3.50 -15.66
C ASP A 99 12.65 -4.02 -15.72
N ALA A 100 11.85 -3.43 -16.62
CA ALA A 100 10.44 -3.78 -16.73
C ALA A 100 10.17 -5.28 -17.01
N PRO A 101 10.96 -5.98 -17.85
CA PRO A 101 10.84 -7.43 -18.01
C PRO A 101 11.09 -8.24 -16.73
N ALA A 102 12.08 -7.88 -15.91
CA ALA A 102 12.34 -8.55 -14.65
C ALA A 102 11.22 -8.32 -13.64
N ILE A 103 10.76 -7.08 -13.48
CA ILE A 103 9.63 -6.73 -12.62
C ILE A 103 8.37 -7.52 -13.02
N ALA A 104 8.10 -7.60 -14.33
CA ALA A 104 6.93 -8.31 -14.85
C ALA A 104 6.97 -9.81 -14.50
N ARG A 105 8.14 -10.45 -14.66
CA ARG A 105 8.36 -11.85 -14.30
C ARG A 105 8.18 -12.06 -12.78
N ASP A 106 8.81 -11.23 -11.96
CA ASP A 106 8.83 -11.43 -10.51
C ASP A 106 7.45 -11.18 -9.87
N LEU A 107 6.65 -10.28 -10.46
CA LEU A 107 5.27 -10.00 -10.03
C LEU A 107 4.19 -10.82 -10.76
N ALA A 108 4.59 -11.71 -11.69
CA ALA A 108 3.69 -12.49 -12.54
C ALA A 108 2.64 -11.63 -13.29
N VAL A 109 3.08 -10.51 -13.87
CA VAL A 109 2.27 -9.62 -14.71
C VAL A 109 2.87 -9.47 -16.11
N THR A 110 2.19 -8.78 -17.02
CA THR A 110 2.73 -8.52 -18.36
C THR A 110 3.71 -7.35 -18.36
N PRO A 111 4.76 -7.35 -19.19
CA PRO A 111 5.63 -6.18 -19.37
C PRO A 111 4.85 -4.91 -19.75
N SER A 112 3.81 -5.05 -20.58
CA SER A 112 2.93 -3.94 -20.96
C SER A 112 2.23 -3.28 -19.76
N TYR A 113 1.84 -4.07 -18.75
CA TYR A 113 1.30 -3.53 -17.51
C TYR A 113 2.35 -2.71 -16.76
N VAL A 114 3.58 -3.21 -16.63
CA VAL A 114 4.69 -2.52 -15.96
C VAL A 114 5.01 -1.20 -16.66
N TYR A 115 5.22 -1.22 -17.99
CA TYR A 115 5.46 -0.01 -18.76
C TYR A 115 4.33 1.02 -18.64
N ARG A 116 3.08 0.56 -18.52
CA ARG A 116 1.93 1.45 -18.31
C ARG A 116 2.00 2.18 -16.97
N ILE A 117 2.45 1.52 -15.90
CA ILE A 117 2.63 2.14 -14.59
C ILE A 117 3.81 3.12 -14.63
N LEU A 118 4.96 2.71 -15.20
CA LEU A 118 6.17 3.53 -15.22
C LEU A 118 6.05 4.80 -16.07
N ARG A 119 5.15 4.83 -17.06
CA ARG A 119 4.86 6.02 -17.87
C ARG A 119 3.74 6.89 -17.31
N GLU A 120 3.10 6.48 -16.22
CA GLU A 120 1.98 7.21 -15.65
C GLU A 120 2.46 8.57 -15.15
N ARG A 121 1.64 9.59 -15.39
CA ARG A 121 1.90 10.95 -14.93
C ARG A 121 0.82 11.37 -13.95
N VAL A 122 1.25 12.00 -12.87
CA VAL A 122 0.37 12.45 -11.79
C VAL A 122 0.32 13.95 -11.81
N ARG A 123 -0.90 14.50 -11.76
CA ARG A 123 -1.10 15.93 -11.53
C ARG A 123 -1.21 16.18 -10.03
N TYR A 124 -0.40 17.10 -9.54
CA TYR A 124 -0.51 17.64 -8.19
C TYR A 124 -1.01 19.07 -8.24
N THR A 125 -1.95 19.42 -7.37
CA THR A 125 -2.20 20.81 -6.99
C THR A 125 -1.41 21.10 -5.73
N TRP A 126 -0.82 22.30 -5.60
CA TRP A 126 -0.01 22.66 -4.46
C TRP A 126 -0.35 24.04 -3.90
N ARG A 127 -0.02 24.23 -2.62
CA ARG A 127 -0.06 25.51 -1.92
C ARG A 127 1.21 25.65 -1.09
N ALA A 128 1.85 26.80 -1.19
CA ALA A 128 3.03 27.16 -0.44
C ALA A 128 2.67 28.29 0.54
N ASP A 129 2.99 28.10 1.82
CA ASP A 129 2.64 28.99 2.91
C ASP A 129 3.91 29.50 3.62
N VAL A 130 3.87 30.75 4.10
CA VAL A 130 4.91 31.36 4.95
C VAL A 130 4.32 31.62 6.32
N ARG A 131 5.15 31.54 7.35
CA ARG A 131 4.76 31.81 8.74
C ARG A 131 4.97 33.29 9.04
N ASP A 132 3.88 34.03 9.20
CA ASP A 132 3.89 35.45 9.54
C ASP A 132 3.12 35.69 10.85
N GLY A 133 3.80 36.22 11.86
CA GLY A 133 3.20 36.53 13.17
C GLY A 133 2.56 35.32 13.89
N GLY A 134 2.99 34.10 13.58
CA GLY A 134 2.43 32.86 14.13
C GLY A 134 1.25 32.26 13.36
N ALA A 135 0.81 32.92 12.28
CA ALA A 135 -0.21 32.40 11.37
C ALA A 135 0.41 31.95 10.04
N TRP A 136 -0.20 30.94 9.41
CA TRP A 136 0.16 30.54 8.05
C TRP A 136 -0.53 31.47 7.05
N THR A 137 0.27 32.11 6.19
CA THR A 137 -0.22 32.94 5.09
C THR A 137 0.17 32.32 3.75
N VAL A 138 -0.76 32.35 2.78
CA VAL A 138 -0.50 31.74 1.48
C VAL A 138 0.49 32.62 0.71
N ARG A 139 1.63 32.04 0.35
CA ARG A 139 2.66 32.67 -0.46
C ARG A 139 2.47 32.39 -1.95
N GLY A 140 2.04 31.18 -2.28
CA GLY A 140 1.81 30.76 -3.66
C GLY A 140 0.92 29.52 -3.77
N SER A 141 0.40 29.27 -4.96
CA SER A 141 -0.33 28.05 -5.28
C SER A 141 -0.25 27.77 -6.77
N GLY A 142 -0.32 26.49 -7.15
CA GLY A 142 -0.24 26.10 -8.54
C GLY A 142 -0.57 24.64 -8.78
N GLN A 143 -0.23 24.19 -9.98
CA GLN A 143 -0.39 22.80 -10.40
C GLN A 143 0.84 22.34 -11.17
N ASP A 144 1.26 21.11 -10.92
CA ASP A 144 2.38 20.47 -11.60
C ASP A 144 1.99 19.07 -12.06
N VAL A 145 2.57 18.63 -13.16
CA VAL A 145 2.43 17.25 -13.65
C VAL A 145 3.80 16.61 -13.65
N VAL A 146 3.96 15.55 -12.86
CA VAL A 146 5.23 14.82 -12.71
C VAL A 146 5.06 13.37 -13.13
N GLU A 147 6.17 12.72 -13.47
CA GLU A 147 6.20 11.28 -13.69
C GLU A 147 5.98 10.56 -12.36
N ARG A 148 5.11 9.54 -12.36
CA ARG A 148 4.84 8.75 -11.17
C ARG A 148 6.11 7.94 -10.86
N ALA A 149 6.73 8.26 -9.74
CA ALA A 149 7.91 7.57 -9.24
C ALA A 149 7.87 7.55 -7.72
N LEU A 150 8.59 6.61 -7.10
CA LEU A 150 8.72 6.60 -5.65
C LEU A 150 9.30 7.95 -5.17
N GLY A 151 8.62 8.61 -4.24
CA GLY A 151 9.01 9.92 -3.72
C GLY A 151 8.92 11.08 -4.73
N SER A 152 8.13 10.95 -5.79
CA SER A 152 7.90 12.04 -6.76
C SER A 152 7.29 13.29 -6.12
N GLU A 153 6.32 13.08 -5.23
CA GLU A 153 5.64 14.05 -4.40
C GLU A 153 6.61 14.76 -3.44
N THR A 154 7.53 14.02 -2.82
CA THR A 154 8.54 14.56 -1.90
C THR A 154 9.51 15.48 -2.64
N ARG A 155 10.04 15.02 -3.78
CA ARG A 155 10.95 15.82 -4.61
C ARG A 155 10.27 17.07 -5.17
N LEU A 156 8.98 16.98 -5.52
CA LEU A 156 8.18 18.14 -5.90
C LEU A 156 8.03 19.12 -4.73
N ALA A 157 7.71 18.63 -3.52
CA ALA A 157 7.57 19.47 -2.33
C ALA A 157 8.87 20.20 -1.98
N GLU A 158 10.01 19.50 -1.97
CA GLU A 158 11.33 20.06 -1.70
C GLU A 158 11.72 21.14 -2.71
N ARG A 159 11.46 20.87 -4.00
CA ARG A 159 11.67 21.86 -5.05
C ARG A 159 10.80 23.09 -4.84
N LEU A 160 9.51 22.91 -4.56
CA LEU A 160 8.58 24.02 -4.33
C LEU A 160 8.97 24.86 -3.10
N LEU A 161 9.40 24.23 -2.00
CA LEU A 161 9.92 24.95 -0.83
C LEU A 161 11.11 25.83 -1.22
N THR A 162 12.05 25.28 -1.98
CA THR A 162 13.26 25.97 -2.43
C THR A 162 12.93 27.12 -3.39
N GLU A 163 12.06 26.89 -4.38
CA GLU A 163 11.72 27.86 -5.42
C GLU A 163 10.84 29.00 -4.91
N THR A 164 9.91 28.70 -4.01
CA THR A 164 8.95 29.71 -3.50
C THR A 164 9.47 30.45 -2.27
N GLY A 165 10.50 29.93 -1.60
CA GLY A 165 10.99 30.42 -0.31
C GLY A 165 9.93 30.30 0.79
N ALA A 166 9.04 29.32 0.66
CA ALA A 166 7.97 29.08 1.63
C ALA A 166 8.48 28.26 2.83
N ASP A 167 7.77 28.40 3.94
CA ASP A 167 8.02 27.67 5.18
C ASP A 167 7.32 26.31 5.19
N ARG A 168 6.23 26.19 4.42
CA ARG A 168 5.44 24.97 4.29
C ARG A 168 4.90 24.79 2.88
N VAL A 169 4.90 23.56 2.38
CA VAL A 169 4.21 23.16 1.15
C VAL A 169 3.20 22.06 1.42
N LEU A 170 2.00 22.23 0.89
CA LEU A 170 0.93 21.23 0.87
C LEU A 170 0.69 20.78 -0.57
N LEU A 171 0.59 19.47 -0.77
CA LEU A 171 0.36 18.84 -2.07
C LEU A 171 -0.91 17.99 -2.04
N TRP A 172 -1.74 18.09 -3.07
CA TRP A 172 -2.89 17.22 -3.30
C TRP A 172 -2.72 16.53 -4.64
N GLU A 173 -2.94 15.20 -4.69
CA GLU A 173 -3.09 14.50 -5.96
C GLU A 173 -4.43 14.90 -6.60
N GLY A 174 -4.38 15.46 -7.81
CA GLY A 174 -5.56 16.00 -8.50
C GLY A 174 -5.98 17.37 -7.96
N ALA A 175 -7.27 17.53 -7.65
CA ALA A 175 -7.84 18.79 -7.21
C ALA A 175 -7.55 19.05 -5.71
N ARG A 176 -7.31 20.30 -5.36
CA ARG A 176 -7.20 20.72 -3.96
C ARG A 176 -8.53 20.51 -3.22
N THR A 177 -8.44 19.97 -2.02
CA THR A 177 -9.57 19.80 -1.10
C THR A 177 -9.25 20.48 0.24
N THR A 178 -9.36 19.76 1.35
CA THR A 178 -9.02 20.23 2.69
C THR A 178 -7.56 19.93 3.01
N ASP A 179 -6.97 20.69 3.95
CA ASP A 179 -5.55 20.58 4.28
C ASP A 179 -5.18 19.19 4.86
N ASP A 180 -6.09 18.54 5.62
CA ASP A 180 -5.95 17.16 6.12
C ASP A 180 -5.95 16.08 5.03
N ARG A 181 -6.33 16.45 3.80
CA ARG A 181 -6.34 15.58 2.62
C ARG A 181 -5.15 15.81 1.70
N ALA A 182 -4.21 16.67 2.08
CA ALA A 182 -2.94 16.78 1.39
C ALA A 182 -2.20 15.44 1.48
N VAL A 183 -1.67 14.97 0.35
CA VAL A 183 -0.84 13.76 0.29
C VAL A 183 0.55 13.98 0.89
N ILE A 184 1.00 15.24 0.88
CA ILE A 184 2.20 15.70 1.59
C ILE A 184 1.91 17.04 2.25
N GLU A 185 2.30 17.14 3.52
CA GLU A 185 2.61 18.39 4.22
C GLU A 185 4.11 18.37 4.53
N MET A 186 4.86 19.31 3.94
CA MET A 186 6.29 19.43 4.16
C MET A 186 6.61 20.80 4.75
N ILE A 187 7.26 20.81 5.91
CA ILE A 187 7.72 22.01 6.60
C ILE A 187 9.23 22.16 6.36
N GLY A 188 9.64 23.32 5.87
CA GLY A 188 11.04 23.63 5.62
C GLY A 188 11.84 23.74 6.93
N PRO A 189 13.17 23.53 6.87
CA PRO A 189 14.02 23.51 8.06
C PRO A 189 14.11 24.84 8.82
N GLY A 190 13.69 25.96 8.21
CA GLY A 190 13.67 27.30 8.84
C GLY A 190 12.40 27.67 9.59
N ALA A 191 11.36 26.81 9.56
CA ALA A 191 10.01 27.16 10.01
C ALA A 191 9.61 26.60 11.39
N ALA A 192 10.52 25.86 12.04
CA ALA A 192 10.33 25.20 13.33
C ALA A 192 10.39 26.18 14.51
#